data_AF-A0A9P4V799-F1
#
_entry.id   AF-A0A9P4V799-F1
#
_cell.length_a   1.000
_cell.length_b   1.000
_cell.length_c   1.000
_cell.angle_alpha   90.00
_cell.angle_beta   90.00
_cell.angle_gamma   90.00
#
_symmetry.space_group_name_H-M   'P 1'
#
loop_
_entity.id
_entity.type
_entity.pdbx_description
1 polymer ?
#
loop_
_entity_poly.entity_id
_entity_poly.type
_entity_poly.pdbx_seq_one_letter_code
_entity_poly.pdbx_strand_id
1 'polypeptide(L)'
;MVMGVQVKDRDTDDETFSVHRLTQQAFLNDKRGLADPTRSAVQEAFDALVQLIDQKFPRYGRDKSLLEHWSICGRYLPHVSNLALVFTASKKKARSIDTSEMFAELLKNASWYLQEIGELEQSNNLVEVGLDACGSEESLTYAYLCNTKVVLAMDTNKLVDGRKFSEKAIAIREKLLGSDDLDLAISYGNFANILTNEELFDEALANHTLSDNI
;
A
#
# COMPACT_ATOMS: atom_id res chain seq x y z
N MET A 1 -28.45 -26.89 10.98
CA MET A 1 -29.33 -25.77 10.60
C MET A 1 -28.53 -24.84 9.71
N VAL A 2 -28.76 -24.90 8.40
CA VAL A 2 -28.08 -24.06 7.41
C VAL A 2 -28.68 -22.66 7.57
N MET A 3 -27.93 -21.71 8.13
CA MET A 3 -28.35 -20.32 8.12
C MET A 3 -28.17 -19.81 6.70
N GLY A 4 -29.26 -19.76 5.94
CA GLY A 4 -29.29 -19.07 4.66
C GLY A 4 -29.01 -17.60 4.89
N VAL A 5 -27.91 -17.09 4.32
CA VAL A 5 -27.64 -15.65 4.27
C VAL A 5 -28.66 -15.07 3.30
N GLN A 6 -29.74 -14.49 3.83
CA GLN A 6 -30.67 -13.73 2.99
C GLN A 6 -30.04 -12.38 2.67
N VAL A 7 -29.56 -12.25 1.43
CA VAL A 7 -29.36 -10.96 0.75
C VAL A 7 -30.69 -10.23 0.80
N LYS A 8 -30.69 -9.00 1.34
CA LYS A 8 -31.94 -8.30 1.65
C LYS A 8 -32.65 -7.82 0.38
N ASP A 9 -31.88 -7.32 -0.58
CA ASP A 9 -32.36 -6.92 -1.90
C ASP A 9 -31.18 -6.97 -2.88
N ARG A 10 -31.40 -7.55 -4.07
CA ARG A 10 -30.55 -7.33 -5.24
C ARG A 10 -31.21 -6.19 -6.00
N ASP A 11 -30.62 -5.02 -5.96
CA ASP A 11 -31.11 -3.91 -6.77
C ASP A 11 -30.82 -4.24 -8.24
N THR A 12 -31.86 -4.46 -9.04
CA THR A 12 -31.73 -4.95 -10.41
C THR A 12 -31.15 -3.91 -11.36
N ASP A 13 -31.14 -2.63 -10.93
CA ASP A 13 -30.67 -1.51 -11.74
C ASP A 13 -29.18 -1.19 -11.48
N ASP A 14 -28.61 -1.61 -10.34
CA ASP A 14 -27.27 -1.18 -9.89
C ASP A 14 -26.30 -2.33 -9.52
N GLU A 15 -26.70 -3.60 -9.71
CA GLU A 15 -25.93 -4.80 -9.34
C GLU A 15 -25.41 -4.83 -7.88
N THR A 16 -26.01 -4.05 -6.99
CA THR A 16 -25.58 -3.98 -5.59
C THR A 16 -26.27 -5.04 -4.74
N PHE A 17 -25.49 -5.65 -3.84
CA PHE A 17 -25.97 -6.59 -2.84
C PHE A 17 -25.99 -5.90 -1.47
N SER A 18 -27.16 -5.80 -0.85
CA SER A 18 -27.27 -5.31 0.52
C SER A 18 -27.42 -6.46 1.52
N VAL A 19 -26.58 -6.47 2.56
CA VAL A 19 -26.72 -7.39 3.70
C VAL A 19 -27.26 -6.60 4.88
N HIS A 20 -28.32 -7.11 5.51
CA HIS A 20 -28.92 -6.44 6.66
C HIS A 20 -27.93 -6.35 7.83
N ARG A 21 -27.92 -5.23 8.57
CA ARG A 21 -27.01 -4.99 9.70
C ARG A 21 -27.08 -6.07 10.79
N LEU A 22 -28.28 -6.61 11.05
CA LEU A 22 -28.43 -7.74 11.99
C LEU A 22 -27.77 -9.02 11.46
N THR A 23 -27.82 -9.28 10.15
CA THR A 23 -27.14 -10.43 9.53
C THR A 23 -25.63 -10.27 9.61
N GLN A 24 -25.12 -9.06 9.37
CA GLN A 24 -23.71 -8.73 9.58
C GLN A 24 -23.30 -8.97 11.04
N GLN A 25 -24.08 -8.46 12.01
CA GLN A 25 -23.80 -8.66 13.43
C GLN A 25 -23.91 -10.13 13.85
N ALA A 26 -24.87 -10.88 13.32
CA ALA A 26 -24.98 -12.31 13.58
C ALA A 26 -23.76 -13.06 13.04
N PHE A 27 -23.32 -12.78 11.82
CA PHE A 27 -22.11 -13.37 11.23
C PHE A 27 -20.84 -12.99 12.00
N LEU A 28 -20.73 -11.73 12.42
CA LEU A 28 -19.60 -11.23 13.21
C LEU A 28 -19.51 -11.90 14.59
N ASN A 29 -20.65 -12.29 15.17
CA ASN A 29 -20.72 -12.89 16.51
C ASN A 29 -20.90 -14.42 16.50
N ASP A 30 -21.08 -15.06 15.34
CA ASP A 30 -21.18 -16.52 15.22
C ASP A 30 -19.79 -17.14 15.38
N LYS A 31 -19.69 -18.19 16.21
CA LYS A 31 -18.46 -18.96 16.47
C LYS A 31 -17.93 -19.72 15.25
N ARG A 32 -18.70 -19.77 14.16
CA ARG A 32 -18.33 -20.32 12.84
C ARG A 32 -18.12 -19.22 11.79
N GLY A 33 -18.31 -17.95 12.18
CA GLY A 33 -18.03 -16.76 11.38
C GLY A 33 -16.73 -16.10 11.86
N LEU A 34 -16.67 -14.78 11.84
CA LEU A 34 -15.47 -14.03 12.27
C LEU A 34 -15.25 -14.03 13.80
N ALA A 35 -16.19 -14.56 14.59
CA ALA A 35 -16.01 -14.84 16.01
C ALA A 35 -15.51 -16.28 16.29
N ASP A 36 -15.15 -17.04 15.26
CA ASP A 36 -14.40 -18.28 15.44
C ASP A 36 -13.13 -18.00 16.27
N PRO A 37 -12.90 -18.75 17.36
CA PRO A 37 -11.74 -18.56 18.20
C PRO A 37 -10.40 -18.90 17.51
N THR A 38 -10.41 -19.42 16.29
CA THR A 38 -9.20 -19.66 15.52
C THR A 38 -8.76 -18.40 14.78
N ARG A 39 -7.46 -18.08 14.88
CA ARG A 39 -6.83 -16.99 14.11
C ARG A 39 -7.06 -17.14 12.59
N SER A 40 -7.22 -18.37 12.13
CA SER A 40 -7.33 -18.77 10.72
C SER A 40 -8.49 -18.08 9.99
N ALA A 41 -9.70 -18.06 10.54
CA ALA A 41 -10.87 -17.57 9.81
C ALA A 41 -10.82 -16.06 9.48
N VAL A 42 -10.31 -15.24 10.41
CA VAL A 42 -10.14 -13.79 10.18
C VAL A 42 -9.00 -13.53 9.19
N GLN A 43 -7.90 -14.29 9.31
CA GLN A 43 -6.78 -14.19 8.39
C GLN A 43 -7.19 -14.60 6.97
N GLU A 44 -7.87 -15.73 6.81
CA GLU A 44 -8.39 -16.23 5.53
C GLU A 44 -9.35 -15.25 4.87
N ALA A 45 -10.26 -14.66 5.66
CA ALA A 45 -11.18 -13.63 5.15
C ALA A 45 -10.43 -12.37 4.70
N PHE A 46 -9.42 -11.94 5.47
CA PHE A 46 -8.58 -10.80 5.11
C PHE A 46 -7.81 -11.07 3.81
N ASP A 47 -7.14 -12.21 3.71
CA ASP A 47 -6.34 -12.58 2.54
C ASP A 47 -7.20 -12.75 1.29
N ALA A 48 -8.40 -13.33 1.42
CA ALA A 48 -9.35 -13.42 0.32
C ALA A 48 -9.81 -12.04 -0.18
N LEU A 49 -10.07 -11.09 0.73
CA LEU A 49 -10.43 -9.72 0.36
C LEU A 49 -9.27 -8.99 -0.33
N VAL A 50 -8.05 -9.12 0.19
CA VAL A 50 -6.84 -8.58 -0.45
C VAL A 50 -6.72 -9.13 -1.86
N GLN A 51 -6.86 -10.44 -2.05
CA GLN A 51 -6.77 -11.08 -3.36
C GLN A 51 -7.83 -10.57 -4.35
N LEU A 52 -9.09 -10.46 -3.92
CA LEU A 52 -10.18 -9.98 -4.77
C LEU A 52 -9.98 -8.52 -5.19
N ILE A 53 -9.49 -7.67 -4.28
CA ILE A 53 -9.24 -6.26 -4.58
C ILE A 53 -7.99 -6.12 -5.45
N ASP A 54 -6.89 -6.83 -5.16
CA ASP A 54 -5.66 -6.79 -5.96
C ASP A 54 -5.90 -7.18 -7.43
N GLN A 55 -6.79 -8.13 -7.70
CA GLN A 55 -7.18 -8.50 -9.07
C GLN A 55 -7.88 -7.37 -9.84
N LYS A 56 -8.48 -6.42 -9.14
CA LYS A 56 -9.26 -5.32 -9.74
C LYS A 56 -8.55 -3.98 -9.65
N PHE A 57 -7.70 -3.79 -8.65
CA PHE A 57 -6.98 -2.55 -8.43
C PHE A 57 -5.85 -2.43 -9.45
N PRO A 58 -5.84 -1.36 -10.28
CA PRO A 58 -4.81 -1.15 -11.29
C PRO A 58 -3.41 -1.13 -10.67
N ARG A 59 -2.48 -1.85 -11.29
CA ARG A 59 -1.08 -1.89 -10.85
C ARG A 59 -0.34 -0.68 -11.40
N TYR A 60 0.53 -0.12 -10.58
CA TYR A 60 1.52 0.85 -11.04
C TYR A 60 2.41 0.21 -12.13
N GLY A 61 2.63 0.96 -13.21
CA GLY A 61 3.62 0.65 -14.24
C GLY A 61 4.65 1.79 -14.30
N ARG A 62 5.94 1.44 -14.42
CA ARG A 62 7.10 2.34 -14.31
C ARG A 62 7.02 3.62 -15.16
N ASP A 63 6.24 3.60 -16.24
CA ASP A 63 6.11 4.63 -17.26
C ASP A 63 4.66 5.12 -17.46
N LYS A 64 3.71 4.63 -16.66
CA LYS A 64 2.28 4.87 -16.89
C LYS A 64 1.60 5.41 -15.66
N SER A 65 1.10 6.63 -15.80
CA SER A 65 0.14 7.17 -14.85
C SER A 65 -1.11 6.28 -14.77
N LEU A 66 -1.74 6.25 -13.59
CA LEU A 66 -3.03 5.58 -13.41
C LEU A 66 -4.21 6.43 -13.90
N LEU A 67 -3.98 7.58 -14.56
CA LEU A 67 -5.01 8.51 -15.04
C LEU A 67 -6.19 7.81 -15.75
N GLU A 68 -5.89 6.91 -16.69
CA GLU A 68 -6.93 6.17 -17.44
C GLU A 68 -7.76 5.23 -16.56
N HIS A 69 -7.24 4.88 -15.38
CA HIS A 69 -7.83 3.95 -14.43
C HIS A 69 -8.32 4.61 -13.13
N TRP A 70 -8.29 5.93 -13.01
CA TRP A 70 -8.70 6.65 -11.79
C TRP A 70 -10.12 6.30 -11.34
N SER A 71 -11.04 6.07 -12.29
CA SER A 71 -12.41 5.65 -11.96
C SER A 71 -12.46 4.30 -11.24
N ILE A 72 -11.59 3.36 -11.62
CA ILE A 72 -11.46 2.06 -10.98
C ILE A 72 -10.76 2.21 -9.63
N CYS A 73 -9.64 2.95 -9.58
CA CYS A 73 -8.91 3.20 -8.34
C CYS A 73 -9.82 3.84 -7.28
N GLY A 74 -10.56 4.90 -7.63
CA GLY A 74 -11.49 5.57 -6.74
C GLY A 74 -12.64 4.67 -6.27
N ARG A 75 -13.12 3.75 -7.12
CA ARG A 75 -14.14 2.76 -6.74
C ARG A 75 -13.64 1.78 -5.68
N TYR A 76 -12.40 1.32 -5.78
CA TYR A 76 -11.84 0.30 -4.87
C TYR A 76 -11.07 0.89 -3.67
N LEU A 77 -10.64 2.14 -3.74
CA LEU A 77 -9.88 2.80 -2.68
C LEU A 77 -10.54 2.71 -1.29
N PRO A 78 -11.85 2.94 -1.10
CA PRO A 78 -12.48 2.80 0.21
C PRO A 78 -12.30 1.39 0.83
N HIS A 79 -12.25 0.35 0.00
CA HIS A 79 -12.02 -1.02 0.44
C HIS A 79 -10.57 -1.23 0.88
N VAL A 80 -9.60 -0.69 0.11
CA VAL A 80 -8.17 -0.70 0.49
C VAL A 80 -7.96 0.04 1.81
N SER A 81 -8.54 1.22 1.97
CA SER A 81 -8.46 2.00 3.21
C SER A 81 -9.07 1.25 4.40
N ASN A 82 -10.17 0.51 4.20
CA ASN A 82 -10.76 -0.31 5.26
C ASN A 82 -9.82 -1.45 5.68
N LEU A 83 -9.20 -2.16 4.71
CA LEU A 83 -8.22 -3.20 5.02
C LEU A 83 -7.03 -2.63 5.81
N ALA A 84 -6.54 -1.45 5.44
CA ALA A 84 -5.46 -0.77 6.17
C ALA A 84 -5.85 -0.45 7.62
N LEU A 85 -7.07 0.05 7.84
CA LEU A 85 -7.61 0.30 9.17
C LEU A 85 -7.74 -0.99 9.99
N VAL A 86 -8.27 -2.06 9.40
CA VAL A 86 -8.44 -3.36 10.06
C VAL A 86 -7.09 -3.96 10.44
N PHE A 87 -6.12 -3.95 9.52
CA PHE A 87 -4.76 -4.41 9.78
C PHE A 87 -4.13 -3.66 10.96
N THR A 88 -4.17 -2.33 10.92
CA THR A 88 -3.61 -1.46 11.97
C THR A 88 -4.28 -1.69 13.34
N ALA A 89 -5.62 -1.76 13.35
CA ALA A 89 -6.39 -2.04 14.57
C ALA A 89 -6.14 -3.45 15.13
N SER A 90 -5.78 -4.41 14.27
CA SER A 90 -5.48 -5.79 14.69
C SER A 90 -4.20 -5.91 15.50
N LYS A 91 -3.20 -5.03 15.27
CA LYS A 91 -1.89 -5.09 15.93
C LYS A 91 -1.95 -4.99 17.45
N LYS A 92 -2.98 -4.32 17.98
CA LYS A 92 -3.18 -4.15 19.44
C LYS A 92 -3.93 -5.33 20.08
N LYS A 93 -4.37 -6.31 19.29
CA LYS A 93 -5.16 -7.45 19.73
C LYS A 93 -4.24 -8.66 19.87
N ALA A 94 -4.61 -9.60 20.75
CA ALA A 94 -3.89 -10.86 20.95
C ALA A 94 -3.81 -11.73 19.67
N ARG A 95 -4.64 -11.44 18.66
CA ARG A 95 -4.64 -12.07 17.35
C ARG A 95 -4.51 -10.98 16.28
N SER A 96 -3.28 -10.58 16.02
CA SER A 96 -2.97 -9.66 14.93
C SER A 96 -3.03 -10.38 13.59
N ILE A 97 -3.42 -9.63 12.56
CA ILE A 97 -3.33 -10.07 11.17
C ILE A 97 -1.85 -10.18 10.81
N ASP A 98 -1.49 -11.26 10.13
CA ASP A 98 -0.13 -11.50 9.65
C ASP A 98 0.24 -10.53 8.53
N THR A 99 1.54 -10.24 8.42
CA THR A 99 2.12 -9.50 7.31
C THR A 99 1.92 -10.25 6.00
N SER A 100 1.69 -9.52 4.90
CA SER A 100 1.39 -10.09 3.60
C SER A 100 1.98 -9.22 2.49
N GLU A 101 2.87 -9.79 1.69
CA GLU A 101 3.50 -9.10 0.55
C GLU A 101 2.46 -8.64 -0.48
N MET A 102 1.42 -9.45 -0.73
CA MET A 102 0.31 -9.10 -1.62
C MET A 102 -0.48 -7.89 -1.08
N PHE A 103 -0.66 -7.81 0.25
CA PHE A 103 -1.31 -6.67 0.86
C PHE A 103 -0.44 -5.40 0.77
N ALA A 104 0.87 -5.53 1.00
CA ALA A 104 1.81 -4.43 0.84
C ALA A 104 1.84 -3.91 -0.61
N GLU A 105 1.82 -4.81 -1.61
CA GLU A 105 1.73 -4.48 -3.03
C GLU A 105 0.43 -3.73 -3.38
N LEU A 106 -0.70 -4.14 -2.80
CA LEU A 106 -1.96 -3.42 -2.97
C LEU A 106 -1.88 -1.99 -2.40
N LEU A 107 -1.31 -1.84 -1.20
CA LEU A 107 -1.12 -0.53 -0.55
C LEU A 107 -0.16 0.37 -1.35
N LYS A 108 0.88 -0.22 -1.93
CA LYS A 108 1.83 0.44 -2.84
C LYS A 108 1.12 1.04 -4.06
N ASN A 109 0.25 0.27 -4.71
CA ASN A 109 -0.49 0.75 -5.88
C ASN A 109 -1.53 1.82 -5.50
N ALA A 110 -2.20 1.64 -4.35
CA ALA A 110 -3.18 2.61 -3.86
C ALA A 110 -2.55 3.93 -3.41
N SER A 111 -1.37 3.89 -2.78
CA SER A 111 -0.64 5.10 -2.37
C SER A 111 -0.13 5.90 -3.58
N TRP A 112 0.24 5.22 -4.67
CA TRP A 112 0.54 5.88 -5.95
C TRP A 112 -0.67 6.63 -6.50
N TYR A 113 -1.82 5.96 -6.61
CA TYR A 113 -3.07 6.61 -7.04
C TYR A 113 -3.39 7.86 -6.18
N LEU A 114 -3.26 7.76 -4.87
CA LEU A 114 -3.51 8.89 -3.95
C LEU A 114 -2.56 10.06 -4.20
N GLN A 115 -1.29 9.81 -4.55
CA GLN A 115 -0.36 10.88 -4.92
C GLN A 115 -0.77 11.55 -6.22
N GLU A 116 -1.19 10.79 -7.24
CA GLU A 116 -1.60 11.37 -8.53
C GLU A 116 -2.80 12.31 -8.40
N ILE A 117 -3.70 12.05 -7.45
CA ILE A 117 -4.86 12.91 -7.19
C ILE A 117 -4.61 13.97 -6.11
N GLY A 118 -3.38 14.05 -5.57
CA GLY A 118 -2.97 15.06 -4.58
C GLY A 118 -3.39 14.77 -3.13
N GLU A 119 -3.89 13.57 -2.82
CA GLU A 119 -4.31 13.14 -1.49
C GLU A 119 -3.11 12.63 -0.65
N LEU A 120 -2.15 13.52 -0.40
CA LEU A 120 -0.83 13.18 0.17
C LEU A 120 -0.91 12.60 1.58
N GLU A 121 -1.80 13.10 2.44
CA GLU A 121 -1.98 12.58 3.80
C GLU A 121 -2.50 11.14 3.80
N GLN A 122 -3.51 10.87 2.96
CA GLN A 122 -4.03 9.52 2.80
C GLN A 122 -2.97 8.59 2.22
N SER A 123 -2.19 9.07 1.24
CA SER A 123 -1.08 8.31 0.67
C SER A 123 -0.06 7.94 1.75
N ASN A 124 0.35 8.91 2.57
CA ASN A 124 1.29 8.67 3.66
C ASN A 124 0.78 7.61 4.64
N ASN A 125 -0.50 7.68 5.00
CA ASN A 125 -1.13 6.68 5.87
C ASN A 125 -1.07 5.27 5.27
N LEU A 126 -1.40 5.11 3.97
CA LEU A 126 -1.30 3.81 3.32
C LEU A 126 0.15 3.31 3.21
N VAL A 127 1.11 4.21 2.98
CA VAL A 127 2.53 3.85 2.91
C VAL A 127 3.04 3.34 4.26
N GLU A 128 2.66 3.97 5.37
CA GLU A 128 3.03 3.49 6.72
C GLU A 128 2.50 2.09 6.99
N VAL A 129 1.22 1.86 6.67
CA VAL A 129 0.62 0.53 6.80
C VAL A 129 1.30 -0.47 5.86
N GLY A 130 1.69 -0.05 4.65
CA GLY A 130 2.38 -0.89 3.67
C GLY A 130 3.75 -1.35 4.15
N LEU A 131 4.54 -0.43 4.71
CA LEU A 131 5.88 -0.74 5.26
C LEU A 131 5.78 -1.78 6.37
N ASP A 132 4.75 -1.66 7.22
CA ASP A 132 4.47 -2.62 8.27
C ASP A 132 3.96 -3.97 7.74
N ALA A 133 3.34 -3.99 6.56
CA ALA A 133 2.74 -5.17 5.96
C ALA A 133 3.72 -6.04 5.17
N CYS A 134 4.87 -5.52 4.71
CA CYS A 134 5.85 -6.27 3.90
C CYS A 134 6.43 -7.49 4.63
N GLY A 135 6.47 -7.51 5.96
CA GLY A 135 7.06 -8.60 6.76
C GLY A 135 8.59 -8.76 6.63
N SER A 136 9.18 -8.25 5.55
CA SER A 136 10.62 -8.15 5.29
C SER A 136 10.95 -6.73 4.82
N GLU A 137 11.98 -6.13 5.43
CA GLU A 137 12.53 -4.83 4.98
C GLU A 137 13.44 -4.96 3.75
N GLU A 138 13.52 -6.15 3.15
CA GLU A 138 14.41 -6.45 2.02
C GLU A 138 13.64 -6.68 0.70
N SER A 139 12.32 -6.45 0.65
CA SER A 139 11.54 -6.65 -0.57
C SER A 139 11.56 -5.41 -1.48
N LEU A 140 11.36 -5.63 -2.80
CA LEU A 140 11.21 -4.53 -3.75
C LEU A 140 9.97 -3.66 -3.45
N THR A 141 8.91 -4.26 -2.91
CA THR A 141 7.74 -3.52 -2.42
C THR A 141 8.12 -2.58 -1.28
N TYR A 142 8.92 -3.05 -0.32
CA TYR A 142 9.41 -2.21 0.77
C TYR A 142 10.26 -1.05 0.24
N ALA A 143 11.16 -1.31 -0.71
CA ALA A 143 11.97 -0.28 -1.35
C ALA A 143 11.12 0.78 -2.08
N TYR A 144 10.05 0.36 -2.78
CA TYR A 144 9.13 1.28 -3.44
C TYR A 144 8.39 2.17 -2.43
N LEU A 145 7.89 1.57 -1.34
CA LEU A 145 7.22 2.30 -0.28
C LEU A 145 8.16 3.29 0.41
N CYS A 146 9.44 2.93 0.58
CA CYS A 146 10.48 3.84 1.04
C CYS A 146 10.70 4.99 0.06
N ASN A 147 10.83 4.72 -1.24
CA ASN A 147 10.93 5.78 -2.26
C ASN A 147 9.71 6.71 -2.26
N THR A 148 8.51 6.17 -2.02
CA THR A 148 7.30 6.98 -1.85
C THR A 148 7.38 7.88 -0.62
N LYS A 149 7.93 7.40 0.51
CA LYS A 149 8.21 8.24 1.68
C LYS A 149 9.18 9.38 1.36
N VAL A 150 10.15 9.18 0.47
CA VAL A 150 11.07 10.24 0.02
C VAL A 150 10.32 11.36 -0.68
N VAL A 151 9.44 11.01 -1.62
CA VAL A 151 8.60 12.00 -2.33
C VAL A 151 7.74 12.80 -1.36
N LEU A 152 7.01 12.11 -0.47
CA LEU A 152 6.18 12.75 0.56
C LEU A 152 6.99 13.60 1.55
N ALA A 153 8.24 13.21 1.84
CA ALA A 153 9.14 13.97 2.72
C ALA A 153 9.57 15.30 2.09
N MET A 154 9.76 15.35 0.77
CA MET A 154 10.03 16.61 0.06
C MET A 154 8.83 17.56 0.17
N ASP A 155 7.61 17.06 -0.06
CA ASP A 155 6.38 17.87 0.01
C ASP A 155 6.07 18.38 1.42
N THR A 156 6.51 17.65 2.46
CA THR A 156 6.26 17.98 3.87
C THR A 156 7.47 18.58 4.59
N ASN A 157 8.57 18.84 3.87
CA ASN A 157 9.83 19.35 4.39
C ASN A 157 10.44 18.51 5.55
N LYS A 158 10.31 17.18 5.47
CA LYS A 158 10.86 16.21 6.44
C LYS A 158 12.16 15.60 5.91
N LEU A 159 13.14 16.43 5.62
CA LEU A 159 14.35 16.04 4.86
C LEU A 159 15.17 14.92 5.53
N VAL A 160 15.28 14.92 6.87
CA VAL A 160 15.98 13.86 7.62
C VAL A 160 15.34 12.48 7.42
N ASP A 161 14.00 12.42 7.46
CA ASP A 161 13.28 11.18 7.16
C ASP A 161 13.48 10.79 5.70
N GLY A 162 13.41 11.76 4.78
CA GLY A 162 13.64 11.57 3.36
C GLY A 162 15.01 10.95 3.05
N ARG A 163 16.09 11.42 3.69
CA ARG A 163 17.44 10.86 3.55
C ARG A 163 17.48 9.40 4.00
N LYS A 164 16.98 9.12 5.21
CA LYS A 164 16.95 7.76 5.77
C LYS A 164 16.19 6.78 4.86
N PHE A 165 15.05 7.19 4.33
CA PHE A 165 14.26 6.34 3.42
C PHE A 165 14.91 6.22 2.04
N SER A 166 15.62 7.24 1.57
CA SER A 166 16.40 7.20 0.32
C SER A 166 17.50 6.14 0.41
N GLU A 167 18.30 6.19 1.48
CA GLU A 167 19.40 5.24 1.72
C GLU A 167 18.88 3.80 1.78
N LYS A 168 17.76 3.56 2.48
CA LYS A 168 17.11 2.24 2.52
C LYS A 168 16.65 1.77 1.13
N ALA A 169 15.95 2.63 0.38
CA ALA A 169 15.44 2.27 -0.93
C ALA A 169 16.56 1.94 -1.92
N ILE A 170 17.65 2.74 -1.91
CA ILE A 170 18.84 2.52 -2.74
C ILE A 170 19.49 1.20 -2.38
N ALA A 171 19.79 0.95 -1.10
CA ALA A 171 20.50 -0.27 -0.68
C ALA A 171 19.77 -1.56 -1.09
N ILE A 172 18.43 -1.58 -0.98
CA ILE A 172 17.63 -2.74 -1.40
C ILE A 172 17.66 -2.88 -2.93
N ARG A 173 17.51 -1.77 -3.66
CA ARG A 173 17.47 -1.77 -5.13
C ARG A 173 18.84 -2.13 -5.73
N GLU A 174 19.95 -1.64 -5.20
CA GLU A 174 21.31 -2.03 -5.61
C GLU A 174 21.55 -3.54 -5.45
N LYS A 175 20.96 -4.16 -4.42
CA LYS A 175 21.10 -5.58 -4.14
C LYS A 175 20.23 -6.46 -5.05
N LEU A 176 19.04 -5.99 -5.42
CA LEU A 176 18.01 -6.81 -6.07
C LEU A 176 17.80 -6.51 -7.56
N LEU A 177 18.19 -5.33 -8.04
CA LEU A 177 18.00 -4.89 -9.41
C LEU A 177 19.32 -4.89 -10.19
N GLY A 178 19.20 -4.87 -11.51
CA GLY A 178 20.34 -4.58 -12.38
C GLY A 178 20.83 -3.15 -12.17
N SER A 179 22.12 -2.91 -12.45
CA SER A 179 22.70 -1.56 -12.36
C SER A 179 22.09 -0.58 -13.35
N ASP A 180 21.37 -1.06 -14.36
CA ASP A 180 20.67 -0.31 -15.40
C ASP A 180 19.14 -0.22 -15.16
N ASP A 181 18.63 -0.62 -13.99
CA ASP A 181 17.19 -0.58 -13.73
C ASP A 181 16.71 0.84 -13.40
N LEU A 182 15.64 1.27 -14.09
CA LEU A 182 15.02 2.58 -13.94
C LEU A 182 14.59 2.91 -12.50
N ASP A 183 14.14 1.92 -11.70
CA ASP A 183 13.77 2.17 -10.31
C ASP A 183 14.97 2.56 -9.45
N LEU A 184 16.18 2.08 -9.80
CA LEU A 184 17.42 2.49 -9.14
C LEU A 184 17.82 3.92 -9.54
N ALA A 185 17.67 4.29 -10.81
CA ALA A 185 17.86 5.68 -11.27
C ALA A 185 16.94 6.64 -10.52
N ILE A 186 15.64 6.33 -10.46
CA ILE A 186 14.63 7.13 -9.74
C ILE A 186 15.02 7.29 -8.26
N SER A 187 15.52 6.24 -7.61
CA SER A 187 16.01 6.34 -6.23
C SER A 187 17.15 7.34 -6.07
N TYR A 188 18.17 7.29 -6.93
CA TYR A 188 19.30 8.21 -6.86
C TYR A 188 18.87 9.65 -7.15
N GLY A 189 18.01 9.87 -8.15
CA GLY A 189 17.47 11.20 -8.46
C GLY A 189 16.65 11.79 -7.30
N ASN A 190 15.78 10.99 -6.67
CA ASN A 190 15.02 11.44 -5.51
C ASN A 190 15.92 11.72 -4.31
N PHE A 191 16.97 10.92 -4.11
CA PHE A 191 17.94 11.19 -3.05
C PHE A 191 18.71 12.49 -3.29
N ALA A 192 19.15 12.73 -4.53
CA ALA A 192 19.81 13.97 -4.93
C ALA A 192 18.92 15.20 -4.67
N ASN A 193 17.61 15.10 -4.88
CA ASN A 193 16.67 16.17 -4.55
C ASN A 193 16.60 16.46 -3.04
N ILE A 194 16.61 15.41 -2.19
CA ILE A 194 16.71 15.58 -0.73
C ILE A 194 18.01 16.29 -0.35
N LEU A 195 19.15 15.84 -0.90
CA LEU A 195 20.46 16.43 -0.64
C LEU A 195 20.54 17.90 -1.06
N THR A 196 19.93 18.24 -2.19
CA THR A 196 19.82 19.63 -2.67
C THR A 196 19.05 20.51 -1.69
N ASN A 197 17.93 20.01 -1.15
CA ASN A 197 17.14 20.73 -0.15
C ASN A 197 17.86 20.87 1.20
N GLU A 198 18.81 19.97 1.49
CA GLU A 198 19.71 20.05 2.65
C GLU A 198 21.00 20.84 2.37
N GLU A 199 21.10 21.49 1.19
CA GLU A 199 22.26 22.27 0.74
C GLU A 199 23.57 21.48 0.60
N LEU A 200 23.49 20.15 0.48
CA LEU A 200 24.63 19.27 0.26
C LEU A 200 24.88 19.02 -1.24
N PHE A 201 25.30 20.08 -1.93
CA PHE A 201 25.34 20.11 -3.39
C PHE A 201 26.35 19.13 -4.04
N ASP A 202 27.49 18.88 -3.40
CA ASP A 202 28.49 17.95 -3.93
C ASP A 202 27.96 16.51 -3.96
N GLU A 203 27.30 16.09 -2.88
CA GLU A 203 26.67 14.77 -2.79
C GLU A 203 25.43 14.66 -3.67
N ALA A 204 24.65 15.75 -3.79
CA ALA A 204 23.53 15.82 -4.71
C ALA A 204 23.97 15.62 -6.17
N LEU A 205 25.04 16.31 -6.59
CA LEU A 205 25.58 16.18 -7.94
C LEU A 205 26.10 14.77 -8.22
N ALA A 206 26.76 14.15 -7.24
CA ALA A 206 27.20 12.75 -7.36
C ALA A 206 26.01 11.80 -7.58
N ASN A 207 24.91 11.96 -6.82
CA ASN A 207 23.72 11.14 -6.97
C ASN A 207 22.94 11.42 -8.27
N HIS A 208 22.85 12.67 -8.72
CA HIS A 208 22.31 12.97 -10.05
C HIS A 208 23.13 12.30 -11.15
N THR A 209 24.46 12.33 -11.04
CA THR A 209 25.35 11.65 -11.99
C THR A 209 25.13 10.13 -11.98
N LEU A 210 24.90 9.51 -10.82
CA LEU A 210 24.53 8.09 -10.75
C LEU A 210 23.19 7.82 -11.43
N SER A 211 22.19 8.67 -11.20
CA SER A 211 20.87 8.58 -11.85
C SER A 211 20.96 8.71 -13.37
N ASP A 212 21.76 9.65 -13.89
CA ASP A 212 21.86 9.93 -15.33
C ASP A 212 22.66 8.88 -16.12
N ASN A 213 23.47 8.08 -15.43
CA ASN A 213 24.27 7.02 -16.03
C ASN A 213 23.53 5.67 -16.14
N ILE A 214 22.28 5.60 -15.69
CA ILE A 214 21.36 4.46 -15.82
C ILE A 214 20.44 4.70 -17.01
#